data_AF-A0A3D9F7G2-F1
#
_entry.id   AF-A0A3D9F7G2-F1
#
_cell.length_a   1.000
_cell.length_b   1.000
_cell.length_c   1.000
_cell.angle_alpha   90.00
_cell.angle_beta   90.00
_cell.angle_gamma   90.00
#
_symmetry.space_group_name_H-M   'P 1'
#
loop_
_entity.id
_entity.type
_entity.pdbx_description
1 polymer ?
#
loop_
_entity_poly.entity_id
_entity_poly.type
_entity_poly.pdbx_seq_one_letter_code
_entity_poly.pdbx_strand_id
1 'polypeptide(L)'
;MSQNEQRRVFVTQAENGALTDTDILQVLSAAEIDLSTVRIVNQADDLGAMTERDAVVLVLQDDQLRSNLMDETAFAAAKEGVCNIVGLWAPGQAQTGIHLAAAKYSTAQIPWDPKKLKDELGSDCEHAFLTPDGEEADPNEVEPNECE
;
A
#
# COMPACT_ATOMS: atom_id res chain seq x y z
N MET A 1 -28.03 -0.64 -7.63
CA MET A 1 -26.68 -0.38 -7.09
C MET A 1 -26.31 -1.62 -6.30
N SER A 2 -25.38 -2.43 -6.83
CA SER A 2 -25.09 -3.77 -6.32
C SER A 2 -24.34 -3.71 -5.00
N GLN A 3 -24.69 -4.63 -4.10
CA GLN A 3 -24.10 -4.86 -2.79
C GLN A 3 -22.58 -5.16 -2.90
N ASN A 4 -21.78 -4.40 -2.16
CA ASN A 4 -20.49 -4.76 -1.56
C ASN A 4 -19.54 -5.64 -2.38
N GLU A 5 -18.76 -5.03 -3.26
CA GLU A 5 -17.38 -5.50 -3.41
C GLU A 5 -16.57 -4.87 -2.28
N GLN A 6 -16.29 -5.66 -1.25
CA GLN A 6 -15.53 -5.24 -0.09
C GLN A 6 -14.09 -4.92 -0.54
N ARG A 7 -13.54 -3.75 -0.14
CA ARG A 7 -12.14 -3.36 -0.43
C ARG A 7 -11.20 -4.47 0.03
N ARG A 8 -10.37 -4.98 -0.89
CA ARG A 8 -9.32 -5.96 -0.58
C ARG A 8 -8.03 -5.23 -0.27
N VAL A 9 -7.20 -5.84 0.58
CA VAL A 9 -5.89 -5.30 0.95
C VAL A 9 -4.82 -6.29 0.50
N PHE A 10 -4.06 -5.90 -0.52
CA PHE A 10 -2.92 -6.66 -0.98
C PHE A 10 -1.70 -6.27 -0.17
N VAL A 11 -0.95 -7.24 0.32
CA VAL A 11 0.21 -7.00 1.16
C VAL A 11 1.38 -7.73 0.58
N THR A 12 2.48 -7.02 0.34
CA THR A 12 3.71 -7.61 -0.16
C THR A 12 4.87 -7.22 0.73
N GLN A 13 5.84 -8.11 0.81
CA GLN A 13 7.15 -7.86 1.38
C GLN A 13 8.21 -8.36 0.38
N ALA A 14 9.45 -7.96 0.58
CA ALA A 14 10.54 -8.47 -0.23
C ALA A 14 10.68 -10.00 -0.11
N GLU A 15 11.21 -10.67 -1.13
CA GLU A 15 11.21 -12.15 -1.26
C GLU A 15 11.90 -12.91 -0.11
N ASN A 16 12.72 -12.21 0.70
CA ASN A 16 13.34 -12.75 1.92
C ASN A 16 13.01 -11.89 3.15
N GLY A 17 11.79 -11.34 3.20
CA GLY A 17 11.36 -10.49 4.30
C GLY A 17 11.42 -11.21 5.65
N ALA A 18 11.88 -10.50 6.67
CA ALA A 18 12.02 -11.04 8.02
C ALA A 18 10.68 -11.28 8.77
N LEU A 19 9.57 -10.77 8.24
CA LEU A 19 8.27 -10.84 8.91
C LEU A 19 7.48 -12.06 8.44
N THR A 20 6.81 -12.71 9.38
CA THR A 20 5.90 -13.80 9.05
C THR A 20 4.54 -13.24 8.65
N ASP A 21 3.76 -14.02 7.88
CA ASP A 21 2.37 -13.70 7.60
C ASP A 21 1.57 -13.41 8.88
N THR A 22 1.92 -14.06 9.99
CA THR A 22 1.26 -13.83 11.28
C THR A 22 1.53 -12.41 11.80
N ASP A 23 2.76 -11.92 11.70
CA ASP A 23 3.11 -10.56 12.15
C ASP A 23 2.35 -9.51 11.33
N ILE A 24 2.28 -9.73 10.01
CA ILE A 24 1.57 -8.87 9.07
C ILE A 24 0.05 -8.89 9.35
N LEU A 25 -0.54 -10.07 9.53
CA LEU A 25 -1.97 -10.18 9.84
C LEU A 25 -2.31 -9.59 11.22
N GLN A 26 -1.39 -9.63 12.18
CA GLN A 26 -1.59 -9.00 13.49
C GLN A 26 -1.69 -7.48 13.39
N VAL A 27 -0.80 -6.82 12.63
CA VAL A 27 -0.86 -5.35 12.47
C VAL A 27 -2.12 -4.92 11.71
N LEU A 28 -2.53 -5.68 10.69
CA LEU A 28 -3.76 -5.41 9.93
C LEU A 28 -5.02 -5.61 10.78
N SER A 29 -5.05 -6.68 11.58
CA SER A 29 -6.14 -6.92 12.53
C SER A 29 -6.24 -5.80 13.57
N ALA A 30 -5.10 -5.34 14.09
CA ALA A 30 -5.05 -4.22 15.01
C ALA A 30 -5.45 -2.88 14.36
N ALA A 31 -5.32 -2.76 13.04
CA ALA A 31 -5.81 -1.65 12.23
C ALA A 31 -7.31 -1.78 11.88
N GLU A 32 -8.01 -2.77 12.45
CA GLU A 32 -9.42 -3.07 12.21
C GLU A 32 -9.73 -3.44 10.74
N ILE A 33 -8.72 -3.95 10.01
CA ILE A 33 -8.89 -4.47 8.66
C ILE A 33 -9.47 -5.89 8.74
N ASP A 34 -10.47 -6.16 7.91
CA ASP A 34 -11.04 -7.49 7.77
C ASP A 34 -10.04 -8.44 7.11
N LEU A 35 -9.48 -9.36 7.90
CA LEU A 35 -8.47 -10.31 7.43
C LEU A 35 -8.99 -11.23 6.31
N SER A 36 -10.31 -11.40 6.16
CA SER A 36 -10.88 -12.18 5.06
C SER A 36 -10.72 -11.52 3.68
N THR A 37 -10.47 -10.21 3.65
CA THR A 37 -10.21 -9.43 2.43
C THR A 37 -8.72 -9.21 2.15
N VAL A 38 -7.85 -9.66 3.05
CA VAL A 38 -6.40 -9.55 2.93
C VAL A 38 -5.85 -10.60 1.97
N ARG A 39 -4.96 -10.19 1.08
CA ARG A 39 -4.21 -11.03 0.15
C ARG A 39 -2.72 -10.81 0.35
N ILE A 40 -2.02 -11.82 0.89
CA ILE A 40 -0.56 -11.80 0.91
C ILE A 40 -0.07 -12.16 -0.50
N VAL A 41 0.66 -11.24 -1.12
CA VAL A 41 1.23 -11.36 -2.45
C VAL A 41 2.63 -11.95 -2.30
N ASN A 42 2.78 -13.20 -2.74
CA ASN A 42 4.06 -13.92 -2.72
C ASN A 42 4.66 -14.06 -4.13
N GLN A 43 3.84 -13.84 -5.17
CA GLN A 43 4.21 -13.92 -6.57
C GLN A 43 3.31 -13.01 -7.41
N ALA A 44 3.77 -12.62 -8.60
CA ALA A 44 3.06 -11.68 -9.48
C ALA A 44 1.64 -12.14 -9.86
N ASP A 45 1.41 -13.45 -9.98
CA ASP A 45 0.10 -14.01 -10.32
C ASP A 45 -0.97 -13.72 -9.25
N ASP A 46 -0.56 -13.46 -8.00
CA ASP A 46 -1.47 -13.10 -6.90
C ASP A 46 -2.10 -11.70 -7.09
N LEU A 47 -1.57 -10.89 -8.02
CA LEU A 47 -2.03 -9.54 -8.35
C LEU A 47 -3.19 -9.52 -9.36
N GLY A 48 -3.47 -10.65 -10.03
CA GLY A 48 -4.32 -10.74 -11.24
C GLY A 48 -5.82 -10.43 -11.09
N ALA A 49 -6.24 -9.80 -9.99
CA ALA A 49 -7.62 -9.40 -9.76
C ALA A 49 -7.76 -8.03 -9.07
N MET A 50 -6.67 -7.24 -9.00
CA MET A 50 -6.67 -5.92 -8.36
C MET A 50 -7.54 -4.92 -9.14
N THR A 51 -8.18 -3.99 -8.43
CA THR A 51 -8.96 -2.90 -8.99
C THR A 51 -8.68 -1.60 -8.25
N GLU A 52 -9.07 -0.45 -8.83
CA GLU A 52 -8.94 0.90 -8.25
C GLU A 52 -9.46 1.03 -6.80
N ARG A 53 -10.38 0.16 -6.38
CA ARG A 53 -11.01 0.19 -5.04
C ARG A 53 -10.18 -0.50 -3.97
N ASP A 54 -9.25 -1.34 -4.37
CA ASP A 54 -8.40 -2.11 -3.46
C ASP A 54 -7.35 -1.19 -2.81
N ALA A 55 -6.59 -1.74 -1.88
CA ALA A 55 -5.45 -1.07 -1.28
C ALA A 55 -4.23 -1.99 -1.28
N VAL A 56 -3.05 -1.39 -1.25
CA VAL A 56 -1.76 -2.10 -1.21
C VAL A 56 -0.95 -1.65 -0.02
N VAL A 57 -0.36 -2.61 0.69
CA VAL A 57 0.61 -2.38 1.76
C VAL A 57 1.94 -3.00 1.35
N LEU A 58 2.97 -2.16 1.23
CA LEU A 58 4.35 -2.56 0.97
C LEU A 58 5.10 -2.60 2.30
N VAL A 59 5.52 -3.77 2.75
CA VAL A 59 6.29 -3.91 4.00
C VAL A 59 7.76 -3.58 3.71
N LEU A 60 8.27 -2.49 4.29
CA LEU A 60 9.58 -1.91 4.00
C LEU A 60 10.65 -2.37 5.01
N GLN A 61 11.84 -2.71 4.53
CA GLN A 61 13.00 -3.13 5.34
C GLN A 61 14.26 -2.42 4.83
N ASP A 62 15.09 -1.86 5.72
CA ASP A 62 16.25 -1.02 5.35
C ASP A 62 17.30 -1.76 4.51
N ASP A 63 17.47 -3.05 4.74
CA ASP A 63 18.46 -3.89 4.08
C ASP A 63 17.99 -4.42 2.71
N GLN A 64 16.70 -4.28 2.39
CA GLN A 64 16.10 -4.80 1.16
C GLN A 64 15.59 -3.68 0.24
N LEU A 65 16.53 -2.82 -0.16
CA LEU A 65 16.29 -1.63 -0.96
C LEU A 65 15.62 -1.88 -2.33
N ARG A 66 15.66 -3.11 -2.87
CA ARG A 66 14.96 -3.48 -4.11
C ARG A 66 14.45 -4.91 -4.06
N SER A 67 13.14 -5.06 -4.24
CA SER A 67 12.47 -6.33 -4.48
C SER A 67 11.65 -6.21 -5.75
N ASN A 68 11.84 -7.14 -6.69
CA ASN A 68 11.07 -7.16 -7.93
C ASN A 68 9.58 -7.36 -7.62
N LEU A 69 9.26 -8.19 -6.63
CA LEU A 69 7.89 -8.43 -6.21
C LEU A 69 7.22 -7.17 -5.67
N MET A 70 7.92 -6.39 -4.84
CA MET A 70 7.39 -5.13 -4.31
C MET A 70 7.21 -4.09 -5.43
N ASP A 71 8.19 -3.97 -6.34
CA ASP A 71 8.13 -3.05 -7.47
C ASP A 71 6.98 -3.42 -8.43
N GLU A 72 6.80 -4.70 -8.73
CA GLU A 72 5.70 -5.22 -9.55
C GLU A 72 4.33 -5.01 -8.89
N THR A 73 4.24 -5.24 -7.58
CA THR A 73 2.99 -5.03 -6.82
C THR A 73 2.60 -3.56 -6.81
N ALA A 74 3.55 -2.66 -6.52
CA ALA A 74 3.32 -1.22 -6.53
C ALA A 74 2.96 -0.72 -7.94
N PHE A 75 3.63 -1.24 -8.97
CA PHE A 75 3.33 -0.88 -10.36
C PHE A 75 1.96 -1.39 -10.81
N ALA A 76 1.59 -2.63 -10.48
CA ALA A 76 0.27 -3.18 -10.80
C ALA A 76 -0.83 -2.36 -10.12
N ALA A 77 -0.65 -2.00 -8.85
CA ALA A 77 -1.58 -1.15 -8.12
C ALA A 77 -1.75 0.23 -8.78
N ALA A 78 -0.64 0.90 -9.10
CA ALA A 78 -0.69 2.19 -9.77
C ALA A 78 -1.38 2.11 -11.13
N LYS A 79 -1.11 1.04 -11.90
CA LYS A 79 -1.72 0.83 -13.22
C LYS A 79 -3.24 0.64 -13.14
N GLU A 80 -3.73 -0.01 -12.10
CA GLU A 80 -5.17 -0.20 -11.87
C GLU A 80 -5.82 1.02 -11.16
N GLY A 81 -5.06 2.09 -10.90
CA GLY A 81 -5.59 3.30 -10.25
C GLY A 81 -5.83 3.16 -8.75
N VAL A 82 -5.18 2.20 -8.08
CA VAL A 82 -5.28 2.02 -6.64
C VAL A 82 -4.77 3.25 -5.92
N CYS A 83 -5.64 3.90 -5.17
CA CYS A 83 -5.30 5.14 -4.48
C CYS A 83 -4.50 4.92 -3.19
N ASN A 84 -4.65 3.77 -2.53
CA ASN A 84 -4.07 3.56 -1.21
C ASN A 84 -2.90 2.59 -1.31
N ILE A 85 -1.73 3.08 -1.71
CA ILE A 85 -0.48 2.32 -1.79
C ILE A 85 0.42 2.77 -0.63
N VAL A 86 0.39 2.06 0.49
CA VAL A 86 1.04 2.46 1.75
C VAL A 86 2.32 1.67 1.98
N GLY A 87 3.44 2.36 2.15
CA GLY A 87 4.68 1.79 2.66
C GLY A 87 4.64 1.68 4.19
N LEU A 88 4.71 0.45 4.72
CA LEU A 88 4.74 0.18 6.15
C LEU A 88 6.14 -0.26 6.56
N TRP A 89 6.86 0.59 7.29
CA TRP A 89 8.19 0.26 7.81
C TRP A 89 8.11 -0.87 8.84
N ALA A 90 8.86 -1.95 8.63
CA ALA A 90 8.90 -3.08 9.53
C ALA A 90 9.41 -2.67 10.94
N PRO A 91 9.07 -3.44 11.99
CA PRO A 91 9.47 -3.12 13.36
C PRO A 91 10.99 -2.99 13.51
N GLY A 92 11.43 -1.93 14.20
CA GLY A 92 12.84 -1.70 14.50
C GLY A 92 13.69 -1.20 13.32
N GLN A 93 13.11 -0.96 12.15
CA GLN A 93 13.80 -0.35 11.01
C GLN A 93 13.97 1.16 11.22
N ALA A 94 15.08 1.71 10.72
CA ALA A 94 15.30 3.14 10.75
C ALA A 94 14.47 3.78 9.63
N GLN A 95 13.60 4.74 9.98
CA GLN A 95 12.84 5.51 8.99
C GLN A 95 13.74 6.54 8.29
N THR A 96 14.84 6.09 7.70
CA THR A 96 15.84 6.96 7.08
C THR A 96 15.49 7.21 5.62
N GLY A 97 14.62 8.20 5.40
CA GLY A 97 14.25 8.67 4.07
C GLY A 97 13.15 7.84 3.40
N ILE A 98 13.04 7.99 2.08
CA ILE A 98 12.01 7.37 1.24
C ILE A 98 12.54 6.03 0.74
N HIS A 99 11.87 4.92 1.09
CA HIS A 99 12.24 3.59 0.58
C HIS A 99 12.04 3.51 -0.93
N LEU A 100 12.99 2.94 -1.69
CA LEU A 100 12.94 2.96 -3.16
C LEU A 100 11.69 2.27 -3.74
N ALA A 101 11.26 1.15 -3.16
CA ALA A 101 10.05 0.44 -3.59
C ALA A 101 8.76 1.27 -3.37
N ALA A 102 8.77 2.17 -2.39
CA ALA A 102 7.65 3.07 -2.11
C ALA A 102 7.83 4.44 -2.80
N ALA A 103 9.04 4.81 -3.20
CA ALA A 103 9.38 6.14 -3.70
C ALA A 103 8.63 6.56 -4.98
N LYS A 104 8.17 5.60 -5.77
CA LYS A 104 7.58 5.88 -7.09
C LYS A 104 6.05 5.91 -7.10
N TYR A 105 5.42 5.03 -6.33
CA TYR A 105 3.97 4.80 -6.42
C TYR A 105 3.26 4.80 -5.06
N SER A 106 4.00 4.87 -3.95
CA SER A 106 3.37 4.91 -2.64
C SER A 106 2.83 6.29 -2.34
N THR A 107 1.63 6.35 -1.76
CA THR A 107 0.99 7.58 -1.31
C THR A 107 1.47 8.01 0.08
N ALA A 108 1.89 7.06 0.92
CA ALA A 108 2.40 7.36 2.27
C ALA A 108 3.42 6.30 2.74
N GLN A 109 4.39 6.72 3.54
CA GLN A 109 5.28 5.82 4.27
C GLN A 109 5.14 6.04 5.77
N ILE A 110 4.70 5.00 6.49
CA ILE A 110 4.35 5.07 7.90
C ILE A 110 5.16 4.07 8.74
N PRO A 111 5.40 4.37 10.03
CA PRO A 111 5.95 3.38 10.96
C PRO A 111 5.00 2.18 11.12
N TRP A 112 5.52 1.09 11.70
CA TRP A 112 4.72 -0.05 12.17
C TRP A 112 3.71 0.35 13.26
N ASP A 113 2.61 0.97 12.84
CA ASP A 113 1.57 1.55 13.70
C ASP A 113 0.19 1.22 13.12
N PRO A 114 -0.60 0.37 13.78
CA PRO A 114 -1.93 -0.02 13.29
C PRO A 114 -2.89 1.16 13.16
N LYS A 115 -2.78 2.19 14.01
CA LYS A 115 -3.68 3.33 13.96
C LYS A 115 -3.42 4.16 12.71
N LYS A 116 -2.14 4.47 12.45
CA LYS A 116 -1.77 5.17 11.21
C LYS A 116 -2.13 4.36 9.98
N LEU A 117 -1.91 3.05 10.00
CA LEU A 117 -2.27 2.18 8.89
C LEU A 117 -3.78 2.22 8.61
N LYS A 118 -4.61 2.22 9.66
CA LYS A 118 -6.05 2.38 9.52
C LYS A 118 -6.41 3.73 8.89
N ASP A 119 -5.80 4.81 9.36
CA ASP A 119 -6.08 6.17 8.89
C ASP A 119 -5.72 6.31 7.39
N GLU A 120 -4.55 5.80 6.98
CA GLU A 120 -4.11 5.83 5.58
C GLU A 120 -4.96 4.93 4.66
N LEU A 121 -5.30 3.72 5.11
CA LEU A 121 -6.12 2.80 4.30
C LEU A 121 -7.61 3.19 4.25
N GLY A 122 -8.08 3.97 5.24
CA GLY A 122 -9.43 4.47 5.36
C GLY A 122 -9.67 5.83 4.68
N SER A 123 -8.62 6.52 4.24
CA SER A 123 -8.74 7.73 3.44
C SER A 123 -9.27 7.35 2.05
N ASP A 124 -10.50 7.75 1.74
CA ASP A 124 -11.08 7.58 0.41
C ASP A 124 -10.54 8.69 -0.49
N CYS A 125 -9.51 8.34 -1.25
CA CYS A 125 -8.94 9.16 -2.29
C CYS A 125 -9.80 9.10 -3.57
N GLU A 126 -11.06 9.53 -3.51
CA GLU A 126 -11.70 9.99 -4.73
C GLU A 126 -10.82 11.14 -5.27
N HIS A 127 -10.05 10.91 -6.34
CA HIS A 127 -9.21 11.87 -7.10
C HIS A 127 -7.72 12.04 -6.74
N ALA A 128 -7.05 11.16 -5.97
CA ALA A 128 -5.64 11.38 -5.58
C ALA A 128 -4.61 11.48 -6.73
N PHE A 129 -4.91 10.90 -7.89
CA PHE A 129 -4.04 10.98 -9.09
C PHE A 129 -4.64 11.83 -10.21
N LEU A 130 -5.69 12.60 -9.92
CA LEU A 130 -6.31 13.49 -10.88
C LEU A 130 -5.97 14.92 -10.51
N THR A 131 -5.45 15.69 -11.47
CA THR A 131 -5.45 17.15 -11.35
C THR A 131 -6.88 17.66 -11.15
N PRO A 132 -7.10 18.90 -10.64
CA PRO A 132 -8.43 19.49 -10.52
C PRO A 132 -9.25 19.49 -11.83
N ASP A 133 -8.57 19.34 -12.97
CA ASP A 133 -9.14 19.29 -14.32
C ASP A 133 -9.39 17.85 -14.83
N GLY A 134 -9.08 16.81 -14.05
CA GLY A 134 -9.37 15.41 -14.37
C GLY A 134 -8.34 14.70 -15.25
N GLU A 135 -7.10 15.19 -15.31
CA GLU A 135 -5.98 14.52 -16.01
C GLU A 135 -5.10 13.70 -15.04
N GLU A 136 -4.60 12.55 -15.50
CA GLU A 136 -3.68 11.67 -14.76
C GLU A 136 -2.36 12.40 -14.43
N ALA A 137 -2.08 12.59 -13.13
CA ALA A 137 -0.85 13.20 -12.64
C ALA A 137 0.16 12.14 -12.20
N ASP A 138 1.45 12.40 -12.47
CA ASP A 138 2.53 11.58 -11.92
C ASP A 138 2.52 11.69 -10.37
N PRO A 139 2.69 10.59 -9.62
CA PRO A 139 2.55 10.55 -8.14
C PRO A 139 3.44 11.55 -7.36
N ASN A 140 4.51 12.04 -8.00
CA ASN A 140 5.47 12.97 -7.39
C ASN A 140 5.14 14.46 -7.60
N GLU A 141 4.06 14.79 -8.31
CA GLU A 141 3.64 16.19 -8.54
C GLU A 141 2.43 16.62 -7.69
N VAL A 142 1.83 15.71 -6.94
CA VAL A 142 0.73 16.03 -6.02
C VAL A 142 1.34 16.41 -4.67
N GLU A 143 1.46 17.71 -4.40
CA GLU A 143 1.67 18.18 -3.02
C GLU A 143 0.52 17.62 -2.16
N PRO A 144 0.80 17.08 -0.97
CA PRO A 144 -0.24 16.55 -0.10
C PRO A 144 -1.17 17.69 0.27
N ASN A 145 -2.32 17.76 -0.39
CA ASN A 145 -3.37 18.69 0.00
C ASN A 145 -3.72 18.37 1.45
N GLU A 146 -3.50 19.34 2.34
CA GLU A 146 -4.05 19.31 3.68
C GLU A 146 -5.57 19.20 3.56
N CYS A 147 -6.11 18.01 3.80
CA CYS A 147 -7.54 17.81 3.94
C CYS A 147 -8.00 18.48 5.24
N GLU A 148 -8.77 19.57 5.15
CA GLU A 148 -9.52 20.16 6.27
C GLU A 148 -10.70 19.28 6.71
#